data_AF-A0A659UIP5-F1
#
_entry.id   AF-A0A659UIP5-F1
#
_cell.length_a   1.000
_cell.length_b   1.000
_cell.length_c   1.000
_cell.angle_alpha   90.00
_cell.angle_beta   90.00
_cell.angle_gamma   90.00
#
_symmetry.space_group_name_H-M   'P 1'
#
loop_
_entity.id
_entity.type
_entity.pdbx_description
1 polymer ?
#
loop_
_entity_poly.entity_id
_entity_poly.type
_entity_poly.pdbx_seq_one_letter_code
_entity_poly.pdbx_strand_id
1 'polypeptide(L)'
;FWDMLGLPQACGRGLDELAAVVYPADWPKLAVPRASVPTTNYDVEVRVRRSDGTVRWIALRGREERYNDQQLLIGIAADLTERRQTTLLRATVRRRER
;
A
#
# COMPACT_ATOMS: atom_id res chain seq x y z
N PHE A 1 -2.80 9.44 -6.41
CA PHE A 1 -3.02 8.34 -5.45
C PHE A 1 -4.12 7.39 -5.93
N TRP A 2 -5.38 7.83 -6.07
CA TRP A 2 -6.51 6.94 -6.42
C TRP A 2 -6.35 6.17 -7.72
N ASP A 3 -5.86 6.83 -8.77
CA ASP A 3 -5.55 6.18 -10.05
C ASP A 3 -4.54 5.02 -9.90
N MET A 4 -3.54 5.17 -9.02
CA MET A 4 -2.56 4.11 -8.73
C MET A 4 -3.24 2.85 -8.18
N LEU A 5 -4.33 3.01 -7.43
CA LEU A 5 -5.14 1.93 -6.88
C LEU A 5 -6.21 1.42 -7.85
N GLY A 6 -6.36 2.03 -9.03
CA GLY A 6 -7.44 1.71 -9.97
C GLY A 6 -8.81 2.21 -9.51
N LEU A 7 -8.85 3.21 -8.63
CA LEU A 7 -10.07 3.81 -8.09
C LEU A 7 -10.34 5.17 -8.73
N PRO A 8 -11.62 5.54 -8.96
CA PRO A 8 -11.97 6.90 -9.38
C PRO A 8 -11.48 7.95 -8.39
N GLN A 9 -11.10 9.12 -8.90
CA GLN A 9 -10.71 10.28 -8.12
C GLN A 9 -11.81 10.65 -7.11
N ALA A 10 -11.43 10.88 -5.86
CA ALA A 10 -12.30 11.32 -4.78
C ALA A 10 -11.55 12.28 -3.85
N CYS A 11 -12.25 13.21 -3.21
CA CYS A 11 -11.67 14.11 -2.21
C CYS A 11 -11.14 13.32 -0.99
N GLY A 12 -11.82 12.21 -0.66
CA GLY A 12 -11.40 11.25 0.34
C GLY A 12 -12.17 9.94 0.17
N ARG A 13 -11.63 8.86 0.73
CA ARG A 13 -12.30 7.57 0.89
C ARG A 13 -11.97 7.02 2.26
N GLY A 14 -12.91 6.27 2.84
CA GLY A 14 -12.61 5.50 4.05
C GLY A 14 -11.65 4.35 3.76
N LEU A 15 -11.00 3.84 4.81
CA LEU A 15 -10.12 2.66 4.69
C LEU A 15 -10.89 1.41 4.24
N ASP A 16 -12.19 1.35 4.51
CA ASP A 16 -13.13 0.31 4.06
C ASP A 16 -13.25 0.25 2.54
N GLU A 17 -13.13 1.38 1.83
CA GLU A 17 -13.20 1.37 0.37
C GLU A 17 -11.93 0.81 -0.28
N LEU A 18 -10.79 0.88 0.42
CA LEU A 18 -9.60 0.14 0.01
C LEU A 18 -9.86 -1.37 0.07
N ALA A 19 -10.89 -1.82 0.81
CA ALA A 19 -11.25 -3.23 0.94
C ALA A 19 -11.68 -3.93 -0.34
N ALA A 20 -12.18 -3.15 -1.29
CA ALA A 20 -12.51 -3.66 -2.61
C ALA A 20 -11.26 -4.02 -3.45
N VAL A 21 -10.11 -3.38 -3.19
CA VAL A 21 -8.94 -3.44 -4.07
C VAL A 21 -7.70 -4.06 -3.43
N VAL A 22 -7.54 -3.97 -2.10
CA VAL A 22 -6.39 -4.58 -1.41
C VAL A 22 -6.64 -6.06 -1.14
N TYR A 23 -5.61 -6.88 -1.36
CA TYR A 23 -5.69 -8.31 -1.10
C TYR A 23 -6.04 -8.61 0.36
N PRO A 24 -6.95 -9.56 0.64
CA PRO A 24 -7.37 -9.87 2.00
C PRO A 24 -6.24 -10.20 2.98
N ALA A 25 -5.21 -10.89 2.49
CA ALA A 25 -4.03 -11.27 3.29
C ALA A 25 -3.18 -10.07 3.73
N ASP A 26 -3.34 -8.90 3.10
CA ASP A 26 -2.58 -7.69 3.41
C ASP A 26 -3.35 -6.74 4.35
N TRP A 27 -4.61 -7.01 4.70
CA TRP A 27 -5.40 -6.23 5.68
C TRP A 27 -4.72 -5.99 7.03
N PRO A 28 -4.09 -7.00 7.66
CA PRO A 28 -3.47 -6.79 8.95
C PRO A 28 -2.35 -5.75 8.93
N LYS A 29 -1.74 -5.49 7.76
CA LYS A 29 -0.72 -4.45 7.57
C LYS A 29 -1.32 -3.05 7.49
N LEU A 30 -2.60 -2.94 7.11
CA LEU A 30 -3.33 -1.67 7.02
C LEU A 30 -4.01 -1.29 8.34
N ALA A 31 -3.90 -2.12 9.38
CA ALA A 31 -4.35 -1.75 10.71
C ALA A 31 -3.38 -0.74 11.33
N VAL A 32 -3.89 0.44 11.67
CA VAL A 32 -3.14 1.44 12.44
C VAL A 32 -2.88 0.88 13.84
N PRO A 33 -1.63 0.82 14.32
CA PRO A 33 -1.34 0.46 15.70
C PRO A 33 -2.08 1.40 16.65
N ARG A 34 -2.91 0.84 17.55
CA ARG A 34 -3.62 1.64 18.56
C ARG A 34 -2.60 2.34 19.46
N ALA A 35 -2.49 3.65 19.26
CA ALA A 35 -1.99 4.69 20.16
C ALA A 35 -1.21 4.21 21.40
N SER A 36 0.11 4.14 21.27
CA SER A 36 1.03 4.25 22.42
C SER A 36 2.45 4.70 22.02
N VAL A 37 2.73 4.86 20.73
CA VAL A 37 4.03 5.34 20.24
C VAL A 37 3.84 6.74 19.64
N PRO A 38 4.58 7.78 20.08
CA PRO A 38 4.32 9.18 19.73
C PRO A 38 4.46 9.56 18.25
N THR A 39 4.88 8.63 17.39
CA THR A 39 5.05 8.83 15.95
C THR A 39 5.09 7.45 15.30
N THR A 40 3.92 6.88 15.02
CA THR A 40 3.89 5.63 14.24
C THR A 40 4.17 5.97 12.78
N ASN A 41 5.39 5.67 12.33
CA ASN A 41 5.68 5.67 10.91
C ASN A 41 4.97 4.47 10.28
N TYR A 42 4.09 4.75 9.32
CA TYR A 42 3.58 3.76 8.40
C TYR A 42 4.67 3.45 7.37
N ASP A 43 5.05 2.18 7.24
CA ASP A 43 5.86 1.69 6.12
C ASP A 43 5.42 0.26 5.81
N VAL A 44 4.46 0.15 4.89
CA VAL A 44 3.85 -1.14 4.55
C VAL A 44 3.75 -1.29 3.04
N GLU A 45 3.88 -2.55 2.59
CA GLU A 45 3.66 -2.92 1.21
C GLU A 45 2.46 -3.85 1.09
N VAL A 46 1.51 -3.46 0.24
CA VAL A 46 0.25 -4.18 0.01
C VAL A 46 0.07 -4.50 -1.46
N ARG A 47 -0.59 -5.62 -1.75
CA ARG A 47 -1.02 -5.95 -3.11
C ARG A 47 -2.40 -5.35 -3.37
N VAL A 48 -2.51 -4.68 -4.50
CA VAL A 48 -3.74 -4.08 -5.00
C VAL A 48 -4.14 -4.80 -6.29
N ARG A 49 -5.38 -5.30 -6.33
CA ARG A 49 -5.99 -5.86 -7.54
C ARG A 49 -6.88 -4.81 -8.17
N ARG A 50 -6.51 -4.40 -9.39
CA ARG A 50 -7.32 -3.47 -10.19
C ARG A 50 -8.50 -4.18 -10.83
N SER A 51 -9.45 -3.40 -11.34
CA SER A 51 -10.64 -3.90 -12.06
C SER A 51 -10.30 -4.71 -13.31
N ASP A 52 -9.17 -4.41 -13.96
CA ASP A 52 -8.62 -5.15 -15.10
C ASP A 52 -7.94 -6.48 -14.72
N GLY A 53 -7.92 -6.83 -13.42
CA GLY A 53 -7.30 -8.05 -12.90
C GLY A 53 -5.79 -7.96 -12.66
N THR A 54 -5.15 -6.84 -13.02
CA THR A 54 -3.72 -6.64 -12.76
C THR A 54 -3.44 -6.48 -11.26
N VAL A 55 -2.33 -7.07 -10.81
CA VAL A 55 -1.86 -6.96 -9.43
C VAL A 55 -0.71 -5.98 -9.38
N ARG A 56 -0.85 -4.95 -8.54
CA ARG A 56 0.18 -3.97 -8.28
C ARG A 56 0.68 -4.04 -6.84
N TRP A 57 1.97 -3.80 -6.66
CA TRP A 57 2.58 -3.69 -5.34
C TRP A 57 2.67 -2.22 -4.97
N ILE A 58 1.94 -1.81 -3.94
CA ILE A 58 1.91 -0.42 -3.50
C ILE A 58 2.60 -0.32 -2.14
N ALA A 59 3.63 0.51 -2.07
CA ALA A 59 4.22 0.94 -0.80
C ALA A 59 3.45 2.14 -0.28
N LEU A 60 3.01 2.07 0.96
CA LEU A 60 2.39 3.17 1.70
C LEU A 60 3.34 3.58 2.81
N ARG A 61 3.82 4.81 2.74
CA ARG A 61 4.70 5.39 3.75
C ARG A 61 4.10 6.65 4.30
N GLY A 62 4.01 6.76 5.61
CA GLY A 62 3.44 7.95 6.24
C GLY A 62 3.82 8.05 7.68
N ARG A 63 3.36 9.11 8.32
CA ARG A 63 3.50 9.31 9.76
C ARG A 63 2.29 10.03 10.28
N GLU A 64 1.95 9.72 11.51
CA GLU A 64 0.96 10.48 12.26
C GLU A 64 1.58 11.79 12.72
N GLU A 65 0.84 12.87 12.51
CA GLU A 65 1.18 14.24 12.92
C GLU A 65 0.01 14.78 13.74
N ARG A 66 0.30 15.70 14.66
CA ARG A 66 -0.75 16.44 15.38
C ARG A 66 -0.77 17.88 14.91
N TYR A 67 -1.92 18.34 14.42
CA TYR A 67 -2.13 19.71 13.98
C TYR A 67 -3.44 20.23 14.57
N ASN A 68 -3.39 21.33 15.33
CA ASN A 68 -4.54 21.91 16.04
C ASN A 68 -5.35 20.87 16.85
N ASP A 69 -4.66 20.05 17.65
CA ASP A 69 -5.22 18.92 18.43
C ASP A 69 -5.88 17.80 17.62
N GLN A 70 -5.85 17.87 16.29
CA GLN A 70 -6.31 16.80 15.41
C GLN A 70 -5.14 15.88 15.02
N GLN A 71 -5.36 14.57 15.07
CA GLN A 71 -4.43 13.60 14.48
C GLN A 71 -4.62 13.56 12.98
N LEU A 72 -3.53 13.73 12.24
CA LEU A 72 -3.47 13.67 10.78
C LEU A 72 -2.49 12.58 10.38
N LEU A 73 -2.87 11.73 9.43
CA LEU A 73 -1.93 10.82 8.78
C LEU A 73 -1.46 11.46 7.47
N ILE A 74 -0.18 11.79 7.39
CA ILE A 74 0.43 12.33 6.17
C ILE A 74 1.35 11.27 5.58
N GLY A 75 1.19 10.98 4.30
CA GLY A 75 1.98 9.94 3.65
C GLY A 75 2.03 10.05 2.14
N ILE A 76 2.86 9.19 1.56
CA ILE A 76 3.05 8.99 0.14
C ILE A 76 2.73 7.54 -0.22
N ALA A 77 2.39 7.33 -1.48
CA ALA A 77 2.26 6.00 -2.05
C ALA A 77 3.13 5.87 -3.28
N ALA A 78 3.79 4.72 -3.41
CA ALA A 78 4.64 4.41 -4.55
C ALA A 78 4.26 3.06 -5.15
N ASP A 79 4.17 3.00 -6.47
CA ASP A 79 3.98 1.75 -7.20
C ASP A 79 5.34 1.07 -7.39
N LEU A 80 5.50 -0.10 -6.77
CA LEU A 80 6.71 -0.92 -6.81
C LEU A 80 6.59 -2.10 -7.78
N THR A 81 5.54 -2.15 -8.59
CA THR A 81 5.25 -3.29 -9.47
C THR A 81 6.39 -3.55 -10.45
N GLU A 82 6.86 -2.50 -11.13
CA GLU A 82 7.96 -2.60 -12.11
C GLU A 82 9.26 -3.06 -11.43
N ARG A 83 9.60 -2.46 -10.28
CA ARG A 83 10.79 -2.82 -9.49
C ARG A 83 10.77 -4.30 -9.05
N ARG A 84 9.61 -4.82 -8.66
CA ARG A 84 9.47 -6.23 -8.28
C ARG A 84 9.47 -7.18 -9.47
N GLN A 85 8.93 -6.80 -10.62
CA GLN A 85 9.01 -7.61 -11.85
C GLN A 85 10.47 -7.81 -12.29
N THR A 86 11.30 -6.76 -12.22
CA THR A 86 12.75 -6.88 -12.50
C THR A 86 13.46 -7.82 -11.51
N THR A 87 13.04 -7.83 -10.25
CA THR A 87 13.64 -8.67 -9.20
C THR A 87 13.21 -10.14 -9.33
N LEU A 88 11.94 -10.41 -9.64
CA LEU A 88 11.41 -11.77 -9.84
C LEU A 88 11.97 -12.41 -11.12
N LEU A 89 12.12 -11.66 -12.22
CA LEU A 89 12.73 -12.16 -13.46
C LEU A 89 14.17 -12.64 -13.24
N ARG A 90 14.94 -12.00 -12.35
CA ARG A 90 16.30 -12.42 -11.98
C ARG A 90 16.32 -13.68 -11.11
N ALA A 91 15.24 -13.96 -10.37
CA ALA A 91 15.14 -15.14 -9.51
C ALA A 91 14.69 -16.40 -10.29
N THR A 92 13.89 -16.27 -11.35
CA THR A 92 13.42 -17.42 -12.16
C THR A 92 14.50 -18.00 -13.08
N VAL A 93 15.47 -17.21 -13.53
CA VAL A 93 16.57 -17.70 -14.40
C VAL A 93 17.47 -18.72 -13.68
N ARG A 94 17.61 -18.66 -12.35
CA ARG A 94 18.45 -19.60 -11.58
C ARG A 94 17.83 -20.97 -11.33
N ARG A 95 16.56 -21.20 -11.70
CA ARG A 95 15.84 -22.45 -11.40
C ARG A 95 15.76 -23.42 -12.59
N ARG A 96 16.33 -23.07 -13.75
CA ARG A 96 16.39 -23.94 -14.94
C ARG A 96 17.74 -24.61 -15.18
N GLU A 97 18.74 -24.36 -14.33
CA GLU A 97 20.07 -24.97 -14.44
C GLU A 97 20.41 -25.80 -13.19
N ARG A 98 19.53 -26.74 -12.83
CA ARG A 98 19.88 -27.89 -11.99
C ARG A 98 19.23 -29.14 -12.55
#